data_AF-A0A8W8K772-F1
#
_entry.id   AF-A0A8W8K772-F1
#
_cell.length_a   1.000
_cell.length_b   1.000
_cell.length_c   1.000
_cell.angle_alpha   90.00
_cell.angle_beta   90.00
_cell.angle_gamma   90.00
#
_symmetry.space_group_name_H-M   'P 1'
#
loop_
_entity.id
_entity.type
_entity.pdbx_description
1 polymer ?
#
loop_
_entity_poly.entity_id
_entity_poly.type
_entity_poly.pdbx_seq_one_letter_code
_entity_poly.pdbx_strand_id
1 'polypeptide(L)'
;MGKKTKVAPELGRLLSTYQLIPSFKECAELHCFADDVEKAKLLPPPVPPTTKKHEIFDINKYKKVDERAVKAPSKLLKQPLSNLVEYLTEGLEDDLSKVRAIYRWVTCQPVDSMKIPNKEPSQSHTMFQLWRIKHRKGNYAQLISLLCRFAQLPCIIIHGKLKGSTYEVGEKLDEEQHYGEWNAVLVDGNWRFINAYWGTCAEGGTEEEMWEVVDKGDGELKGDQQSRQLFYSCDENYFLTDPDQMVSTHLPSQPSWQLLANPVTEDDFTENAFLKDRFFNMNLKLKKPKKCVVMCQSETELVFEIPKERSLNLDFQHLLFRMKSTQGNLPRYDRYVFLQRTNDETLQIRVRSPVADTFRFELVGKDVTVRDKTYDYDWIAIYKLVFGKDDDSIEPFPECPIIGWGPGRAMMEFGLAPMSHFGG
;
A
#
# COMPACT_ATOMS: atom_id res chain seq x y z
N MET A 1 -13.20 46.85 27.94
CA MET A 1 -11.77 46.51 27.83
C MET A 1 -11.61 45.46 26.75
N GLY A 2 -10.73 45.74 25.79
CA GLY A 2 -10.72 45.13 24.45
C GLY A 2 -10.53 43.63 24.43
N LYS A 3 -11.25 42.98 23.50
CA LYS A 3 -10.98 41.62 23.03
C LYS A 3 -9.48 41.54 22.68
N LYS A 4 -8.71 40.80 23.48
CA LYS A 4 -7.43 40.28 22.99
C LYS A 4 -7.78 39.32 21.86
N THR A 5 -7.57 39.77 20.63
CA THR A 5 -7.36 38.87 19.49
C THR A 5 -6.30 37.88 19.94
N LYS A 6 -6.69 36.63 20.22
CA LYS A 6 -5.76 35.53 20.26
C LYS A 6 -5.15 35.49 18.87
N VAL A 7 -3.96 36.07 18.72
CA VAL A 7 -3.08 35.78 17.60
C VAL A 7 -3.08 34.26 17.53
N ALA A 8 -3.52 33.71 16.39
CA ALA A 8 -3.48 32.27 16.19
C ALA A 8 -2.09 31.80 16.61
N PRO A 9 -1.95 30.74 17.44
CA PRO A 9 -0.63 30.20 17.76
C PRO A 9 0.13 30.07 16.45
N GLU A 10 1.39 30.56 16.39
CA GLU A 10 2.19 30.53 15.16
C GLU A 10 2.02 29.15 14.53
N LEU A 11 1.27 29.08 13.43
CA LEU A 11 0.95 27.79 12.83
C LEU A 11 2.27 27.16 12.41
N GLY A 12 2.41 25.83 12.57
CA GLY A 12 3.59 25.07 12.16
C GLY A 12 3.99 25.33 10.71
N ARG A 13 5.08 24.75 10.22
CA ARG A 13 5.52 25.00 8.84
C ARG A 13 4.72 24.18 7.83
N LEU A 14 4.50 24.74 6.64
CA LEU A 14 4.10 23.95 5.48
C LEU A 14 5.35 23.63 4.67
N LEU A 15 5.54 22.35 4.44
CA LEU A 15 6.69 21.82 3.72
C LEU A 15 6.19 20.96 2.56
N SER A 16 6.82 21.09 1.40
CA SER A 16 6.51 20.28 0.23
C SER A 16 7.75 20.06 -0.62
N THR A 17 7.84 18.90 -1.25
CA THR A 17 8.92 18.58 -2.21
C THR A 17 8.74 19.27 -3.57
N TYR A 18 7.71 20.10 -3.72
CA TYR A 18 7.52 21.04 -4.83
C TYR A 18 7.09 22.42 -4.31
N GLN A 19 7.25 23.45 -5.14
CA GLN A 19 6.90 24.82 -4.75
C GLN A 19 5.37 25.02 -4.74
N LEU A 20 4.77 24.99 -3.56
CA LEU A 20 3.32 25.18 -3.37
C LEU A 20 2.86 26.60 -3.71
N ILE A 21 3.62 27.60 -3.28
CA ILE A 21 3.38 29.02 -3.59
C ILE A 21 4.70 29.71 -3.90
N PRO A 22 4.70 30.78 -4.73
CA PRO A 22 5.93 31.44 -5.17
C PRO A 22 6.82 31.99 -4.05
N SER A 23 6.25 32.29 -2.88
CA SER A 23 7.00 32.80 -1.73
C SER A 23 7.70 31.73 -0.90
N PHE A 24 7.35 30.45 -1.09
CA PHE A 24 8.08 29.37 -0.43
C PHE A 24 9.48 29.29 -1.01
N LYS A 25 10.45 29.14 -0.11
CA LYS A 25 11.86 29.07 -0.45
C LYS A 25 12.37 27.65 -0.30
N GLU A 26 13.35 27.31 -1.11
CA GLU A 26 14.01 26.01 -1.05
C GLU A 26 14.86 25.89 0.23
N CYS A 27 14.72 24.76 0.90
CA CYS A 27 15.56 24.28 1.99
C CYS A 27 16.41 23.14 1.41
N ALA A 28 17.68 23.42 1.12
CA ALA A 28 18.58 22.46 0.49
C ALA A 28 18.82 21.23 1.39
N GLU A 29 18.86 21.43 2.70
CA GLU A 29 19.11 20.40 3.71
C GLU A 29 17.99 19.34 3.78
N LEU A 30 16.74 19.75 3.53
CA LEU A 30 15.58 18.86 3.48
C LEU A 30 15.16 18.48 2.07
N HIS A 31 15.77 19.06 1.03
CA HIS A 31 15.33 18.91 -0.36
C HIS A 31 13.83 19.22 -0.52
N CYS A 32 13.37 20.31 0.09
CA CYS A 32 11.96 20.71 0.06
C CYS A 32 11.79 22.24 0.02
N PHE A 33 10.61 22.70 -0.38
CA PHE A 33 10.15 24.06 -0.26
C PHE A 33 9.42 24.28 1.06
N ALA A 34 9.73 25.38 1.73
CA ALA A 34 9.18 25.74 3.03
C ALA A 34 8.67 27.18 3.06
N ASP A 35 7.64 27.45 3.87
CA ASP A 35 7.22 28.81 4.18
C ASP A 35 8.20 29.56 5.09
N ASP A 36 9.08 28.84 5.77
CA ASP A 36 10.21 29.39 6.52
C ASP A 36 11.34 28.36 6.60
N VAL A 37 12.40 28.69 5.87
CA VAL A 37 13.56 27.81 5.69
C VAL A 37 14.40 27.70 6.97
N GLU A 38 14.46 28.74 7.80
CA GLU A 38 15.30 28.72 9.00
C GLU A 38 14.74 27.77 10.06
N LYS A 39 13.41 27.71 10.23
CA LYS A 39 12.82 26.66 11.07
C LYS A 39 12.90 25.27 10.41
N ALA A 40 12.82 25.18 9.08
CA ALA A 40 12.94 23.90 8.37
C ALA A 40 14.33 23.26 8.54
N LYS A 41 15.40 24.06 8.51
CA LYS A 41 16.80 23.61 8.73
C LYS A 41 17.06 22.96 10.08
N LEU A 42 16.19 23.16 11.07
CA LEU A 42 16.31 22.55 12.40
C LEU A 42 15.78 21.11 12.43
N LEU A 43 15.05 20.69 11.39
CA LEU A 43 14.51 19.34 11.30
C LEU A 43 15.57 18.36 10.80
N PRO A 44 15.49 17.07 11.18
CA PRO A 44 16.43 16.07 10.70
C PRO A 44 16.30 15.88 9.18
N PRO A 45 17.39 15.52 8.49
CA PRO A 45 17.37 15.27 7.05
C PRO A 45 16.51 14.05 6.70
N PRO A 46 16.01 13.95 5.46
CA PRO A 46 15.28 12.77 4.96
C PRO A 46 16.26 11.61 4.75
N VAL A 47 16.44 10.81 5.80
CA VAL A 47 17.31 9.63 5.82
C VAL A 47 16.51 8.39 6.22
N PRO A 48 17.03 7.18 5.97
CA PRO A 48 16.37 5.95 6.41
C PRO A 48 16.05 5.97 7.90
N PRO A 49 14.82 5.59 8.29
CA PRO A 49 14.46 5.50 9.69
C PRO A 49 15.26 4.37 10.38
N THR A 50 15.63 4.62 11.62
CA THR A 50 16.44 3.68 12.43
C THR A 50 15.63 2.53 13.03
N THR A 51 14.30 2.65 13.07
CA THR A 51 13.37 1.63 13.55
C THR A 51 12.33 1.31 12.49
N LYS A 52 11.65 0.18 12.60
CA LYS A 52 10.49 -0.20 11.77
C LYS A 52 9.17 0.20 12.42
N LYS A 53 8.11 0.28 11.63
CA LYS A 53 6.76 0.60 12.11
C LYS A 53 6.34 -0.21 13.33
N HIS A 54 6.50 -1.53 13.25
CA HIS A 54 6.02 -2.47 14.27
C HIS A 54 6.73 -2.30 15.62
N GLU A 55 7.92 -1.67 15.66
CA GLU A 55 8.68 -1.42 16.88
C GLU A 55 8.10 -0.22 17.66
N ILE A 56 7.52 0.76 16.96
CA ILE A 56 7.03 2.01 17.55
C ILE A 56 5.50 2.10 17.61
N PHE A 57 4.78 1.30 16.81
CA PHE A 57 3.32 1.37 16.70
C PHE A 57 2.66 0.01 16.91
N ASP A 58 1.78 -0.05 17.91
CA ASP A 58 0.85 -1.15 18.15
C ASP A 58 -0.57 -0.59 18.21
N ILE A 59 -1.39 -0.92 17.21
CA ILE A 59 -2.76 -0.45 17.06
C ILE A 59 -3.61 -0.63 18.33
N ASN A 60 -3.35 -1.68 19.12
CA ASN A 60 -4.13 -1.95 20.32
C ASN A 60 -3.95 -0.87 21.40
N LYS A 61 -2.81 -0.18 21.41
CA LYS A 61 -2.53 0.92 22.34
C LYS A 61 -3.27 2.21 21.96
N TYR A 62 -3.71 2.34 20.70
CA TYR A 62 -4.33 3.56 20.16
C TYR A 62 -5.86 3.52 20.08
N LYS A 63 -6.52 2.46 20.59
CA LYS A 63 -7.99 2.32 20.55
C LYS A 63 -8.75 3.56 21.04
N LYS A 64 -8.32 4.17 22.15
CA LYS A 64 -8.95 5.39 22.69
C LYS A 64 -8.76 6.61 21.79
N VAL A 65 -7.57 6.73 21.17
CA VAL A 65 -7.25 7.80 20.22
C VAL A 65 -8.13 7.65 18.98
N ASP A 66 -8.23 6.43 18.45
CA ASP A 66 -9.04 6.12 17.28
C ASP A 66 -10.53 6.36 17.53
N GLU A 67 -11.05 5.90 18.67
CA GLU A 67 -12.43 6.13 19.04
C GLU A 67 -12.76 7.62 19.14
N ARG A 68 -11.86 8.42 19.72
CA ARG A 68 -12.04 9.87 19.81
C ARG A 68 -12.07 10.52 18.43
N ALA A 69 -11.15 10.13 17.55
CA ALA A 69 -11.10 10.64 16.18
C ALA A 69 -12.37 10.31 15.39
N VAL A 70 -12.85 9.05 15.47
CA VAL A 70 -14.07 8.61 14.80
C VAL A 70 -15.33 9.28 15.38
N LYS A 71 -15.36 9.54 16.69
CA LYS A 71 -16.50 10.18 17.40
C LYS A 71 -16.46 11.71 17.35
N ALA A 72 -15.59 12.31 16.54
CA ALA A 72 -15.46 13.77 16.45
C ALA A 72 -16.83 14.45 16.16
N PRO A 73 -17.27 15.41 17.01
CA PRO A 73 -18.58 16.03 16.85
C PRO A 73 -18.77 16.71 15.49
N SER A 74 -19.88 16.41 14.80
CA SER A 74 -20.20 16.99 13.48
C SER A 74 -20.28 18.53 13.47
N LYS A 75 -20.52 19.17 14.63
CA LYS A 75 -20.45 20.63 14.78
C LYS A 75 -19.09 21.22 14.40
N LEU A 76 -18.00 20.45 14.59
CA LEU A 76 -16.62 20.87 14.24
C LEU A 76 -16.45 21.10 12.74
N LEU A 77 -17.27 20.45 11.90
CA LEU A 77 -17.27 20.66 10.45
C LEU A 77 -17.62 22.11 10.07
N LYS A 78 -18.38 22.81 10.92
CA LYS A 78 -18.76 24.22 10.75
C LYS A 78 -17.89 25.18 11.57
N GLN A 79 -16.74 24.72 12.06
CA GLN A 79 -15.80 25.51 12.85
C GLN A 79 -14.41 25.54 12.19
N PRO A 80 -13.53 26.47 12.60
CA PRO A 80 -12.12 26.47 12.21
C PRO A 80 -11.42 25.14 12.40
N LEU A 81 -10.50 24.82 11.48
CA LEU A 81 -9.71 23.59 11.50
C LEU A 81 -8.92 23.46 12.81
N SER A 82 -8.50 24.57 13.41
CA SER A 82 -7.86 24.61 14.74
C SER A 82 -8.70 23.98 15.84
N ASN A 83 -10.03 24.16 15.82
CA ASN A 83 -10.92 23.60 16.83
C ASN A 83 -11.03 22.08 16.71
N LEU A 84 -11.00 21.59 15.46
CA LEU A 84 -10.93 20.16 15.22
C LEU A 84 -9.60 19.60 15.75
N VAL A 85 -8.47 20.25 15.44
CA VAL A 85 -7.17 19.78 15.91
C VAL A 85 -7.04 19.82 17.42
N GLU A 86 -7.51 20.90 18.07
CA GLU A 86 -7.60 20.99 19.53
C GLU A 86 -8.43 19.83 20.11
N TYR A 87 -9.58 19.52 19.49
CA TYR A 87 -10.36 18.35 19.88
C TYR A 87 -9.59 17.05 19.67
N LEU A 88 -8.97 16.82 18.51
CA LEU A 88 -8.30 15.55 18.21
C LEU A 88 -7.09 15.30 19.12
N THR A 89 -6.37 16.36 19.49
CA THR A 89 -5.10 16.29 20.21
C THR A 89 -5.20 16.56 21.71
N GLU A 90 -6.39 16.85 22.23
CA GLU A 90 -6.62 17.09 23.66
C GLU A 90 -6.10 15.93 24.52
N GLY A 91 -5.18 16.25 25.43
CA GLY A 91 -4.59 15.27 26.35
C GLY A 91 -3.54 14.34 25.72
N LEU A 92 -3.17 14.55 24.45
CA LEU A 92 -2.09 13.81 23.79
C LEU A 92 -0.79 14.60 23.91
N GLU A 93 0.21 14.00 24.56
CA GLU A 93 1.50 14.65 24.80
C GLU A 93 2.49 14.36 23.68
N ASP A 94 2.49 13.13 23.18
CA ASP A 94 3.42 12.66 22.15
C ASP A 94 2.92 12.89 20.72
N ASP A 95 3.86 13.04 19.80
CA ASP A 95 3.57 13.34 18.40
C ASP A 95 2.95 12.16 17.65
N LEU A 96 3.30 10.92 18.02
CA LEU A 96 2.74 9.72 17.40
C LEU A 96 1.24 9.61 17.65
N SER A 97 0.78 9.85 18.88
CA SER A 97 -0.64 9.89 19.22
C SER A 97 -1.39 10.98 18.48
N LYS A 98 -0.80 12.19 18.34
CA LYS A 98 -1.41 13.29 17.59
C LYS A 98 -1.53 12.98 16.10
N VAL A 99 -0.45 12.46 15.49
CA VAL A 99 -0.42 11.98 14.10
C VAL A 99 -1.48 10.91 13.89
N ARG A 100 -1.59 9.93 14.80
CA ARG A 100 -2.60 8.87 14.73
C ARG A 100 -4.02 9.44 14.80
N ALA A 101 -4.30 10.37 15.71
CA ALA A 101 -5.61 11.01 15.83
C ALA A 101 -6.02 11.74 14.54
N ILE A 102 -5.07 12.49 13.95
CA ILE A 102 -5.26 13.21 12.69
C ILE A 102 -5.51 12.23 11.54
N TYR A 103 -4.63 11.24 11.38
CA TYR A 103 -4.73 10.23 10.33
C TYR A 103 -6.04 9.46 10.43
N ARG A 104 -6.45 9.05 11.63
CA ARG A 104 -7.69 8.31 11.85
C ARG A 104 -8.92 9.16 11.56
N TRP A 105 -8.91 10.44 11.96
CA TRP A 105 -10.02 11.35 11.64
C TRP A 105 -10.17 11.51 10.14
N VAL A 106 -9.07 11.74 9.41
CA VAL A 106 -9.10 11.87 7.94
C VAL A 106 -9.60 10.58 7.30
N THR A 107 -9.05 9.42 7.70
CA THR A 107 -9.36 8.12 7.09
C THR A 107 -10.78 7.63 7.36
N CYS A 108 -11.44 8.12 8.42
CA CYS A 108 -12.82 7.81 8.69
C CYS A 108 -13.82 8.79 8.05
N GLN A 109 -13.38 9.78 7.26
CA GLN A 109 -14.30 10.66 6.54
C GLN A 109 -14.76 9.99 5.24
N PRO A 110 -16.05 9.65 5.08
CA PRO A 110 -16.53 8.99 3.88
C PRO A 110 -16.81 10.02 2.77
N VAL A 111 -15.78 10.74 2.30
CA VAL A 111 -15.91 11.96 1.46
C VAL A 111 -16.77 11.71 0.21
N ASP A 112 -16.65 10.54 -0.41
CA ASP A 112 -17.40 10.19 -1.61
C ASP A 112 -18.90 10.05 -1.34
N SER A 113 -19.28 9.33 -0.28
CA SER A 113 -20.70 9.18 0.11
C SER A 113 -21.24 10.29 1.03
N MET A 114 -20.37 11.16 1.57
CA MET A 114 -20.78 12.22 2.49
C MET A 114 -21.66 13.24 1.76
N LYS A 115 -22.77 13.62 2.40
CA LYS A 115 -23.62 14.74 1.96
C LYS A 115 -22.90 16.06 2.22
N ILE A 116 -22.16 16.53 1.23
CA ILE A 116 -21.45 17.81 1.25
C ILE A 116 -22.31 18.86 0.52
N PRO A 117 -22.37 20.12 0.99
CA PRO A 117 -23.11 21.18 0.31
C PRO A 117 -22.62 21.44 -1.12
N ASN A 118 -23.54 21.70 -2.05
CA ASN A 118 -23.19 22.08 -3.42
C ASN A 118 -22.47 23.44 -3.47
N LYS A 119 -22.91 24.39 -2.63
CA LYS A 119 -22.27 25.70 -2.50
C LYS A 119 -20.99 25.58 -1.67
N GLU A 120 -19.93 26.25 -2.12
CA GLU A 120 -18.67 26.35 -1.39
C GLU A 120 -18.90 26.82 0.06
N PRO A 121 -18.48 26.04 1.07
CA PRO A 121 -18.52 26.45 2.47
C PRO A 121 -17.58 27.63 2.74
N SER A 122 -17.76 28.31 3.89
CA SER A 122 -16.76 29.30 4.33
C SER A 122 -15.37 28.67 4.40
N GLN A 123 -14.36 29.34 3.85
CA GLN A 123 -12.95 28.91 3.93
C GLN A 123 -12.46 28.73 5.38
N SER A 124 -13.13 29.37 6.33
CA SER A 124 -12.87 29.22 7.76
C SER A 124 -13.44 27.93 8.36
N HIS A 125 -14.28 27.17 7.65
CA HIS A 125 -14.88 25.94 8.18
C HIS A 125 -14.05 24.71 7.79
N THR A 126 -13.94 23.73 8.69
CA THR A 126 -13.33 22.43 8.41
C THR A 126 -13.95 21.73 7.19
N MET A 127 -15.28 21.84 7.01
CA MET A 127 -16.00 21.32 5.85
C MET A 127 -15.45 21.83 4.51
N PHE A 128 -14.84 23.01 4.46
CA PHE A 128 -14.23 23.54 3.24
C PHE A 128 -13.14 22.61 2.68
N GLN A 129 -12.32 22.00 3.54
CA GLN A 129 -11.27 21.09 3.06
C GLN A 129 -11.84 19.78 2.52
N LEU A 130 -12.85 19.21 3.19
CA LEU A 130 -13.54 18.02 2.67
C LEU A 130 -14.30 18.33 1.36
N TRP A 131 -14.89 19.52 1.28
CA TRP A 131 -15.52 20.01 0.05
C TRP A 131 -14.51 20.12 -1.09
N ARG A 132 -13.30 20.65 -0.84
CA ARG A 132 -12.22 20.72 -1.84
C ARG A 132 -11.83 19.34 -2.35
N ILE A 133 -11.66 18.35 -1.47
CA ILE A 133 -11.37 16.96 -1.87
C ILE A 133 -12.47 16.41 -2.77
N LYS A 134 -13.74 16.49 -2.35
CA LYS A 134 -14.89 16.00 -3.12
C LYS A 134 -15.00 16.62 -4.52
N HIS A 135 -14.61 17.88 -4.67
CA HIS A 135 -14.66 18.62 -5.93
C HIS A 135 -13.32 18.65 -6.68
N ARG A 136 -12.34 17.80 -6.32
CA ARG A 136 -11.01 17.72 -6.95
C ARG A 136 -10.25 19.06 -6.96
N LYS A 137 -10.50 19.92 -5.96
CA LYS A 137 -9.83 21.21 -5.74
C LYS A 137 -8.78 21.15 -4.62
N GLY A 138 -8.55 19.97 -4.06
CA GLY A 138 -7.58 19.65 -3.02
C GLY A 138 -7.52 18.14 -2.86
N ASN A 139 -6.64 17.66 -2.00
CA ASN A 139 -6.45 16.22 -1.78
C ASN A 139 -6.18 15.90 -0.30
N TYR A 140 -6.07 14.61 -0.01
CA TYR A 140 -5.84 14.10 1.35
C TYR A 140 -4.46 14.53 1.90
N ALA A 141 -3.41 14.57 1.07
CA ALA A 141 -2.07 14.95 1.50
C ALA A 141 -1.99 16.41 1.97
N GLN A 142 -2.70 17.31 1.28
CA GLN A 142 -2.85 18.71 1.65
C GLN A 142 -3.64 18.86 2.97
N LEU A 143 -4.71 18.08 3.15
CA LEU A 143 -5.50 18.11 4.39
C LEU A 143 -4.67 17.62 5.60
N ILE A 144 -3.96 16.51 5.46
CA ILE A 144 -3.06 15.98 6.48
C ILE A 144 -1.99 17.02 6.85
N SER A 145 -1.34 17.62 5.84
CA SER A 145 -0.33 18.65 6.06
C SER A 145 -0.89 19.87 6.82
N LEU A 146 -2.09 20.33 6.45
CA LEU A 146 -2.77 21.42 7.17
C LEU A 146 -3.10 21.04 8.62
N LEU A 147 -3.63 19.84 8.86
CA LEU A 147 -3.94 19.38 10.23
C LEU A 147 -2.68 19.26 11.08
N CYS A 148 -1.61 18.69 10.53
CA CYS A 148 -0.30 18.59 11.18
C CYS A 148 0.26 19.98 11.51
N ARG A 149 0.12 20.95 10.60
CA ARG A 149 0.50 22.35 10.80
C ARG A 149 -0.16 22.96 12.04
N PHE A 150 -1.47 22.78 12.19
CA PHE A 150 -2.22 23.26 13.37
C PHE A 150 -1.81 22.51 14.65
N ALA A 151 -1.40 21.25 14.54
CA ALA A 151 -0.91 20.43 15.65
C ALA A 151 0.58 20.64 15.97
N GLN A 152 1.27 21.54 15.24
CA GLN A 152 2.71 21.78 15.36
C GLN A 152 3.58 20.53 15.06
N LEU A 153 3.08 19.66 14.18
CA LEU A 153 3.77 18.46 13.74
C LEU A 153 4.50 18.73 12.42
N PRO A 154 5.82 18.44 12.31
CA PRO A 154 6.51 18.50 11.05
C PRO A 154 5.93 17.48 10.07
N CYS A 155 5.45 17.98 8.92
CA CYS A 155 4.82 17.18 7.89
C CYS A 155 5.19 17.74 6.53
N ILE A 156 5.67 16.87 5.64
CA ILE A 156 6.06 17.21 4.27
C ILE A 156 5.05 16.60 3.31
N ILE A 157 4.64 17.36 2.31
CA ILE A 157 3.93 16.82 1.14
C ILE A 157 4.97 16.27 0.16
N ILE A 158 4.85 14.98 -0.15
CA ILE A 158 5.67 14.30 -1.13
C ILE A 158 4.85 14.19 -2.41
N HIS A 159 5.43 14.62 -3.53
CA HIS A 159 4.89 14.35 -4.87
C HIS A 159 5.77 13.33 -5.58
N GLY A 160 5.16 12.55 -6.46
CA GLY A 160 5.84 11.50 -7.20
C GLY A 160 4.91 10.67 -8.03
N LYS A 161 5.37 9.47 -8.41
CA LYS A 161 4.65 8.52 -9.24
C LYS A 161 4.09 7.36 -8.39
N LEU A 162 2.89 6.91 -8.71
CA LEU A 162 2.17 5.84 -8.01
C LEU A 162 1.87 4.68 -8.95
N LYS A 163 2.06 3.45 -8.47
CA LYS A 163 1.49 2.23 -9.07
C LYS A 163 0.10 1.97 -8.48
N GLY A 164 -0.85 2.84 -8.82
CA GLY A 164 -2.22 2.81 -8.34
C GLY A 164 -3.13 1.81 -9.05
N SER A 165 -4.45 1.98 -8.92
CA SER A 165 -5.47 1.11 -9.51
C SER A 165 -5.54 1.12 -11.04
N THR A 166 -4.91 2.11 -11.67
CA THR A 166 -4.82 2.23 -13.13
C THR A 166 -3.49 1.73 -13.68
N TYR A 167 -2.59 1.23 -12.82
CA TYR A 167 -1.27 0.76 -13.23
C TYR A 167 -1.31 -0.69 -13.70
N GLU A 168 -0.91 -0.95 -14.93
CA GLU A 168 -0.73 -2.27 -15.49
C GLU A 168 0.71 -2.77 -15.29
N VAL A 169 0.87 -4.04 -14.91
CA VAL A 169 2.19 -4.56 -14.56
C VAL A 169 3.16 -4.52 -15.75
N GLY A 170 4.27 -3.80 -15.56
CA GLY A 170 5.30 -3.62 -16.59
C GLY A 170 4.99 -2.56 -17.64
N GLU A 171 3.93 -1.76 -17.46
CA GLU A 171 3.75 -0.56 -18.28
C GLU A 171 4.78 0.53 -17.92
N LYS A 172 4.99 1.45 -18.85
CA LYS A 172 5.84 2.62 -18.61
C LYS A 172 5.08 3.65 -17.78
N LEU A 173 5.79 4.29 -16.85
CA LEU A 173 5.21 5.38 -16.09
C LEU A 173 5.07 6.63 -16.94
N ASP A 174 3.97 7.32 -16.70
CA ASP A 174 3.63 8.62 -17.27
C ASP A 174 3.48 9.64 -16.14
N GLU A 175 3.95 10.87 -16.37
CA GLU A 175 3.99 11.91 -15.34
C GLU A 175 2.61 12.39 -14.88
N GLU A 176 1.62 12.41 -15.77
CA GLU A 176 0.28 12.90 -15.44
C GLU A 176 -0.61 11.76 -14.91
N GLN A 177 -0.63 10.62 -15.60
CA GLN A 177 -1.48 9.47 -15.27
C GLN A 177 -1.07 8.84 -13.93
N HIS A 178 0.22 8.78 -13.63
CA HIS A 178 0.73 8.14 -12.42
C HIS A 178 1.04 9.14 -11.31
N TYR A 179 0.71 10.42 -11.49
CA TYR A 179 0.96 11.43 -10.47
C TYR A 179 0.25 11.10 -9.15
N GLY A 180 0.93 11.34 -8.03
CA GLY A 180 0.30 11.29 -6.72
C GLY A 180 1.00 12.10 -5.66
N GLU A 181 0.26 12.36 -4.58
CA GLU A 181 0.74 13.05 -3.39
C GLU A 181 0.45 12.24 -2.13
N TRP A 182 1.43 12.17 -1.25
CA TRP A 182 1.32 11.59 0.09
C TRP A 182 2.14 12.43 1.07
N ASN A 183 2.31 11.96 2.31
CA ASN A 183 3.07 12.71 3.31
C ASN A 183 4.20 11.90 3.94
N ALA A 184 5.21 12.62 4.41
CA ALA A 184 6.08 12.16 5.47
C ALA A 184 5.86 13.02 6.72
N VAL A 185 5.75 12.38 7.87
CA VAL A 185 5.62 13.02 9.19
C VAL A 185 6.83 12.70 10.04
N LEU A 186 7.29 13.65 10.85
CA LEU A 186 8.40 13.41 11.77
C LEU A 186 7.87 12.86 13.09
N VAL A 187 8.24 11.64 13.42
CA VAL A 187 7.77 10.95 14.64
C VAL A 187 8.92 10.18 15.24
N ASP A 188 9.11 10.33 16.56
CA ASP A 188 10.21 9.69 17.29
C ASP A 188 11.59 9.93 16.62
N GLY A 189 11.82 11.19 16.20
CA GLY A 189 13.05 11.61 15.53
C GLY A 189 13.26 11.11 14.10
N ASN A 190 12.32 10.35 13.53
CA ASN A 190 12.45 9.74 12.20
C ASN A 190 11.30 10.17 11.26
N TRP A 191 11.60 10.43 9.99
CA TRP A 191 10.57 10.65 8.98
C TRP A 191 9.84 9.35 8.65
N ARG A 192 8.51 9.40 8.56
CA ARG A 192 7.64 8.23 8.35
C ARG A 192 6.57 8.53 7.33
N PHE A 193 6.32 7.59 6.41
CA PHE A 193 5.30 7.77 5.39
C PHE A 193 3.89 7.58 5.92
N ILE A 194 2.97 8.42 5.45
CA ILE A 194 1.53 8.18 5.56
C ILE A 194 0.87 8.50 4.21
N ASN A 195 -0.07 7.66 3.79
CA ASN A 195 -0.95 7.94 2.66
C ASN A 195 -2.40 7.81 3.12
N ALA A 196 -3.03 8.94 3.39
CA ALA A 196 -4.40 8.95 3.88
C ALA A 196 -5.42 8.60 2.79
N TYR A 197 -5.13 8.84 1.51
CA TYR A 197 -6.06 8.46 0.43
C TYR A 197 -6.14 6.93 0.30
N TRP A 198 -4.99 6.25 0.21
CA TRP A 198 -4.98 4.79 0.17
C TRP A 198 -5.39 4.18 1.53
N GLY A 199 -5.18 4.91 2.63
CA GLY A 199 -5.72 4.55 3.94
C GLY A 199 -7.24 4.69 4.11
N THR A 200 -7.92 5.51 3.27
CA THR A 200 -9.39 5.70 3.32
C THR A 200 -10.18 4.59 2.63
N CYS A 201 -9.56 3.89 1.68
CA CYS A 201 -10.26 3.08 0.70
C CYS A 201 -9.61 1.71 0.51
N ALA A 202 -10.42 0.66 0.69
CA ALA A 202 -10.29 -0.57 -0.07
C ALA A 202 -10.90 -0.31 -1.46
N GLU A 203 -10.12 0.19 -2.42
CA GLU A 203 -10.56 0.29 -3.82
C GLU A 203 -10.21 -0.98 -4.58
N GLY A 204 -11.26 -1.72 -5.00
CA GLY A 204 -11.19 -2.71 -6.07
C GLY A 204 -11.41 -2.02 -7.42
N GLY A 205 -10.38 -2.06 -8.28
CA GLY A 205 -10.46 -1.57 -9.65
C GLY A 205 -11.32 -2.49 -10.54
N THR A 206 -11.93 -1.90 -11.56
CA THR A 206 -12.54 -2.62 -12.69
C THR A 206 -11.48 -2.84 -13.77
N GLU A 207 -10.72 -3.91 -13.66
CA GLU A 207 -9.75 -4.33 -14.71
C GLU A 207 -10.34 -5.38 -15.67
N GLU A 208 -11.66 -5.63 -15.57
CA GLU A 208 -12.34 -6.74 -16.26
C GLU A 208 -12.35 -6.62 -17.79
N GLU A 209 -11.94 -5.49 -18.39
CA GLU A 209 -12.01 -5.32 -19.86
C GLU A 209 -10.84 -5.96 -20.62
N MET A 210 -9.60 -5.98 -20.08
CA MET A 210 -8.40 -6.42 -20.82
C MET A 210 -8.02 -7.89 -20.58
N TRP A 211 -8.30 -8.42 -19.40
CA TRP A 211 -7.81 -9.71 -18.92
C TRP A 211 -8.96 -10.72 -18.79
N GLU A 212 -8.74 -11.97 -19.22
CA GLU A 212 -9.66 -13.08 -18.98
C GLU A 212 -9.03 -14.07 -17.99
N VAL A 213 -9.77 -14.49 -16.96
CA VAL A 213 -9.26 -15.48 -16.01
C VAL A 213 -9.21 -16.84 -16.70
N VAL A 214 -8.05 -17.49 -16.65
CA VAL A 214 -7.84 -18.81 -17.27
C VAL A 214 -7.51 -19.91 -16.25
N ASP A 215 -7.03 -19.55 -15.06
CA ASP A 215 -6.81 -20.48 -13.94
C ASP A 215 -7.06 -19.77 -12.59
N LYS A 216 -7.76 -20.45 -11.68
CA LYS A 216 -7.96 -20.07 -10.27
C LYS A 216 -7.66 -21.34 -9.46
N GLY A 217 -6.77 -21.27 -8.48
CA GLY A 217 -6.51 -22.43 -7.61
C GLY A 217 -7.78 -22.92 -6.89
N ASP A 218 -7.72 -24.09 -6.24
CA ASP A 218 -8.87 -24.85 -5.68
C ASP A 218 -9.60 -24.21 -4.48
N GLY A 219 -9.50 -22.89 -4.29
CA GLY A 219 -10.22 -22.14 -3.26
C GLY A 219 -11.37 -21.32 -3.84
N GLU A 220 -12.53 -21.32 -3.19
CA GLU A 220 -13.55 -20.29 -3.42
C GLU A 220 -12.98 -18.92 -2.99
N LEU A 221 -12.38 -18.19 -3.93
CA LEU A 221 -12.14 -16.77 -3.77
C LEU A 221 -13.52 -16.08 -3.71
N LYS A 222 -13.92 -15.65 -2.52
CA LYS A 222 -15.21 -14.96 -2.30
C LYS A 222 -15.35 -13.60 -3.01
N GLY A 223 -14.40 -13.24 -3.87
CA GLY A 223 -14.34 -11.94 -4.55
C GLY A 223 -15.19 -11.80 -5.81
N ASP A 224 -15.67 -12.89 -6.42
CA ASP A 224 -16.24 -12.79 -7.79
C ASP A 224 -17.65 -12.16 -7.85
N GLN A 225 -18.40 -12.06 -6.74
CA GLN A 225 -19.78 -11.53 -6.77
C GLN A 225 -20.25 -10.81 -5.50
N GLN A 226 -19.36 -10.45 -4.56
CA GLN A 226 -19.80 -9.63 -3.44
C GLN A 226 -19.96 -8.19 -3.91
N SER A 227 -21.21 -7.72 -3.98
CA SER A 227 -21.53 -6.32 -4.23
C SER A 227 -20.59 -5.44 -3.40
N ARG A 228 -19.88 -4.53 -4.08
CA ARG A 228 -18.88 -3.61 -3.52
C ARG A 228 -19.53 -2.71 -2.46
N GLN A 229 -19.76 -3.22 -1.26
CA GLN A 229 -19.99 -2.38 -0.10
C GLN A 229 -18.63 -1.77 0.24
N LEU A 230 -18.49 -0.47 -0.02
CA LEU A 230 -17.35 0.32 0.44
C LEU A 230 -17.33 0.25 1.97
N PHE A 231 -16.47 -0.60 2.51
CA PHE A 231 -16.14 -0.58 3.93
C PHE A 231 -15.07 0.49 4.14
N TYR A 232 -15.45 1.60 4.77
CA TYR A 232 -14.50 2.62 5.22
C TYR A 232 -13.76 2.11 6.48
N SER A 233 -12.94 1.08 6.32
CA SER A 233 -11.96 0.64 7.31
C SER A 233 -10.62 1.30 7.02
N CYS A 234 -9.96 1.81 8.07
CA CYS A 234 -8.61 2.35 7.93
C CYS A 234 -7.68 1.25 7.45
N ASP A 235 -7.05 1.41 6.29
CA ASP A 235 -5.97 0.51 5.91
C ASP A 235 -4.69 0.93 6.64
N GLU A 236 -4.26 0.09 7.57
CA GLU A 236 -3.07 0.33 8.37
C GLU A 236 -1.79 0.27 7.53
N ASN A 237 -1.76 -0.38 6.37
CA ASN A 237 -0.57 -0.46 5.51
C ASN A 237 -0.04 0.92 5.12
N TYR A 238 -0.91 1.93 5.10
CA TYR A 238 -0.59 3.30 4.71
C TYR A 238 -0.42 4.27 5.88
N PHE A 239 -0.26 3.74 7.10
CA PHE A 239 0.11 4.50 8.30
C PHE A 239 1.51 4.11 8.76
N LEU A 240 2.45 5.07 8.76
CA LEU A 240 3.87 4.89 9.12
C LEU A 240 4.55 3.78 8.33
N THR A 241 4.19 3.64 7.05
CA THR A 241 4.69 2.60 6.14
C THR A 241 6.21 2.64 6.10
N ASP A 242 6.83 1.46 6.23
CA ASP A 242 8.29 1.36 6.16
C ASP A 242 8.77 1.65 4.73
N PRO A 243 9.92 2.31 4.52
CA PRO A 243 10.36 2.75 3.20
C PRO A 243 10.52 1.65 2.14
N ASP A 244 10.96 0.46 2.55
CA ASP A 244 11.11 -0.72 1.70
C ASP A 244 9.77 -1.27 1.21
N GLN A 245 8.69 -1.08 1.97
CA GLN A 245 7.34 -1.34 1.52
C GLN A 245 6.82 -0.20 0.65
N MET A 246 6.96 1.05 1.10
CA MET A 246 6.39 2.22 0.42
C MET A 246 6.90 2.35 -1.03
N VAL A 247 8.18 2.06 -1.28
CA VAL A 247 8.78 2.16 -2.62
C VAL A 247 8.27 1.10 -3.61
N SER A 248 7.48 0.10 -3.18
CA SER A 248 6.88 -0.86 -4.12
C SER A 248 5.72 -0.25 -4.91
N THR A 249 5.12 0.81 -4.39
CA THR A 249 3.96 1.49 -4.99
C THR A 249 4.10 3.01 -5.11
N HIS A 250 5.01 3.64 -4.37
CA HIS A 250 5.18 5.10 -4.33
C HIS A 250 6.63 5.48 -4.61
N LEU A 251 6.88 6.17 -5.73
CA LEU A 251 8.20 6.68 -6.12
C LEU A 251 8.23 8.22 -5.97
N PRO A 252 8.81 8.77 -4.89
CA PRO A 252 9.04 10.20 -4.74
C PRO A 252 9.84 10.80 -5.90
N SER A 253 9.46 11.99 -6.36
CA SER A 253 10.21 12.77 -7.35
C SER A 253 11.59 13.18 -6.85
N GLN A 254 11.73 13.39 -5.53
CA GLN A 254 13.00 13.71 -4.87
C GLN A 254 13.60 12.42 -4.26
N PRO A 255 14.75 11.92 -4.75
CA PRO A 255 15.30 10.63 -4.32
C PRO A 255 15.56 10.49 -2.81
N SER A 256 15.94 11.58 -2.12
CA SER A 256 16.15 11.59 -0.67
C SER A 256 14.87 11.27 0.11
N TRP A 257 13.71 11.66 -0.43
CA TRP A 257 12.39 11.38 0.15
C TRP A 257 11.90 9.96 -0.08
N GLN A 258 12.72 9.07 -0.64
CA GLN A 258 12.50 7.62 -0.56
C GLN A 258 12.82 7.08 0.83
N LEU A 259 13.62 7.79 1.63
CA LEU A 259 14.08 7.34 2.96
C LEU A 259 14.79 5.97 2.88
N LEU A 260 15.52 5.74 1.78
CA LEU A 260 16.31 4.55 1.52
C LEU A 260 17.79 4.92 1.48
N ALA A 261 18.64 4.01 1.96
CA ALA A 261 20.09 4.21 1.91
C ALA A 261 20.58 4.24 0.46
N ASN A 262 19.94 3.44 -0.40
CA ASN A 262 20.13 3.41 -1.84
C ASN A 262 18.77 3.65 -2.50
N PRO A 263 18.48 4.87 -2.97
CA PRO A 263 17.23 5.17 -3.67
C PRO A 263 17.06 4.31 -4.93
N VAL A 264 15.83 3.86 -5.14
CA VAL A 264 15.35 3.14 -6.33
C VAL A 264 15.21 4.13 -7.48
N THR A 265 15.70 3.77 -8.66
CA THR A 265 15.55 4.58 -9.87
C THR A 265 14.16 4.38 -10.48
N GLU A 266 13.72 5.24 -11.41
CA GLU A 266 12.45 5.05 -12.10
C GLU A 266 12.41 3.76 -12.94
N ASP A 267 13.53 3.42 -13.58
CA ASP A 267 13.69 2.16 -14.33
C ASP A 267 13.56 0.96 -13.39
N ASP A 268 14.26 0.96 -12.27
CA ASP A 268 14.15 -0.11 -11.26
C ASP A 268 12.74 -0.18 -10.69
N PHE A 269 12.12 0.96 -10.37
CA PHE A 269 10.75 1.01 -9.86
C PHE A 269 9.77 0.39 -10.85
N THR A 270 9.94 0.65 -12.14
CA THR A 270 9.11 0.09 -13.23
C THR A 270 9.36 -1.40 -13.41
N GLU A 271 10.63 -1.81 -13.48
CA GLU A 271 11.03 -3.17 -13.84
C GLU A 271 10.98 -4.16 -12.67
N ASN A 272 11.16 -3.71 -11.42
CA ASN A 272 11.15 -4.60 -10.25
C ASN A 272 9.81 -5.34 -10.12
N ALA A 273 9.87 -6.54 -9.55
CA ALA A 273 8.72 -7.35 -9.22
C ALA A 273 7.66 -6.51 -8.49
N PHE A 274 6.41 -6.63 -8.92
CA PHE A 274 5.35 -5.79 -8.39
C PHE A 274 4.82 -6.40 -7.09
N LEU A 275 5.47 -6.05 -5.98
CA LEU A 275 5.18 -6.55 -4.63
C LEU A 275 4.13 -5.66 -3.96
N LYS A 276 3.14 -6.29 -3.34
CA LYS A 276 1.98 -5.65 -2.69
C LYS A 276 2.06 -5.83 -1.17
N ASP A 277 1.21 -5.12 -0.42
CA ASP A 277 1.30 -5.02 1.04
C ASP A 277 1.36 -6.38 1.76
N ARG A 278 0.63 -7.39 1.24
CA ARG A 278 0.61 -8.74 1.84
C ARG A 278 1.99 -9.40 1.85
N PHE A 279 2.85 -9.11 0.86
CA PHE A 279 4.24 -9.60 0.82
C PHE A 279 5.01 -9.16 2.07
N PHE A 280 4.92 -7.88 2.40
CA PHE A 280 5.62 -7.29 3.54
C PHE A 280 5.00 -7.73 4.86
N ASN A 281 3.66 -7.75 4.96
CA ASN A 281 2.93 -8.18 6.17
C ASN A 281 3.20 -9.65 6.55
N MET A 282 3.45 -10.50 5.56
CA MET A 282 3.82 -11.91 5.76
C MET A 282 5.34 -12.12 5.91
N ASN A 283 6.14 -11.06 5.91
CA ASN A 283 7.61 -11.09 5.98
C ASN A 283 8.26 -11.98 4.93
N LEU A 284 7.68 -12.05 3.72
CA LEU A 284 8.23 -12.85 2.64
C LEU A 284 9.50 -12.21 2.08
N LYS A 285 10.37 -13.00 1.46
CA LYS A 285 11.47 -12.47 0.63
C LYS A 285 11.41 -13.01 -0.77
N LEU A 286 11.55 -12.14 -1.76
CA LEU A 286 11.60 -12.56 -3.15
C LEU A 286 12.98 -13.17 -3.48
N LYS A 287 13.02 -14.40 -4.01
CA LYS A 287 14.27 -15.01 -4.52
C LYS A 287 14.44 -14.75 -6.01
N LYS A 288 13.47 -15.14 -6.84
CA LYS A 288 13.47 -14.92 -8.29
C LYS A 288 12.05 -15.02 -8.86
N PRO A 289 11.74 -14.40 -10.01
CA PRO A 289 12.53 -13.38 -10.69
C PRO A 289 12.39 -12.02 -10.02
N LYS A 290 13.43 -11.18 -10.13
CA LYS A 290 13.43 -9.83 -9.56
C LYS A 290 12.68 -8.82 -10.43
N LYS A 291 12.40 -9.14 -11.70
CA LYS A 291 11.66 -8.27 -12.62
C LYS A 291 10.20 -8.67 -12.73
N CYS A 292 9.29 -7.70 -12.83
CA CYS A 292 7.85 -7.93 -12.95
C CYS A 292 7.44 -8.47 -14.32
N VAL A 293 8.18 -8.14 -15.38
CA VAL A 293 8.01 -8.74 -16.72
C VAL A 293 9.00 -9.88 -16.89
N VAL A 294 8.48 -11.08 -17.16
CA VAL A 294 9.26 -12.31 -17.28
C VAL A 294 9.09 -12.85 -18.69
N MET A 295 10.17 -12.81 -19.46
CA MET A 295 10.23 -13.48 -20.76
C MET A 295 10.41 -14.98 -20.53
N CYS A 296 9.40 -15.75 -20.89
CA CYS A 296 9.30 -17.17 -20.64
C CYS A 296 9.63 -17.98 -21.90
N GLN A 297 10.19 -19.17 -21.72
CA GLN A 297 10.27 -20.18 -22.78
C GLN A 297 8.95 -20.93 -22.82
N SER A 298 8.91 -22.20 -22.43
CA SER A 298 7.68 -22.97 -22.23
C SER A 298 7.28 -23.08 -20.74
N GLU A 299 8.21 -22.75 -19.83
CA GLU A 299 8.03 -22.74 -18.37
C GLU A 299 8.81 -21.60 -17.72
N THR A 300 8.30 -21.09 -16.60
CA THR A 300 9.02 -20.19 -15.69
C THR A 300 8.79 -20.55 -14.23
N GLU A 301 9.68 -20.09 -13.36
CA GLU A 301 9.61 -20.30 -11.91
C GLU A 301 9.64 -18.97 -11.15
N LEU A 302 8.69 -18.82 -10.22
CA LEU A 302 8.65 -17.76 -9.21
C LEU A 302 8.95 -18.38 -7.85
N VAL A 303 9.88 -17.80 -7.09
CA VAL A 303 10.38 -18.37 -5.84
C VAL A 303 10.41 -17.30 -4.76
N PHE A 304 9.78 -17.62 -3.63
CA PHE A 304 9.71 -16.78 -2.44
C PHE A 304 10.24 -17.54 -1.22
N GLU A 305 10.96 -16.84 -0.36
CA GLU A 305 11.33 -17.30 0.97
C GLU A 305 10.18 -17.01 1.93
N ILE A 306 9.81 -18.02 2.71
CA ILE A 306 8.79 -17.95 3.76
C ILE A 306 9.52 -17.92 5.12
N PRO A 307 9.11 -17.09 6.09
CA PRO A 307 9.62 -17.17 7.45
C PRO A 307 9.31 -18.55 8.05
N LYS A 308 10.37 -19.29 8.42
CA LYS A 308 10.26 -20.68 8.91
C LYS A 308 9.26 -20.82 10.05
N GLU A 309 9.30 -19.88 11.00
CA GLU A 309 8.44 -19.85 12.19
C GLU A 309 6.97 -19.56 11.89
N ARG A 310 6.65 -19.03 10.70
CA ARG A 310 5.28 -18.73 10.25
C ARG A 310 4.80 -19.66 9.15
N SER A 311 5.66 -20.49 8.56
CA SER A 311 5.38 -21.25 7.33
C SER A 311 4.05 -22.02 7.31
N LEU A 312 3.67 -22.60 8.45
CA LEU A 312 2.44 -23.40 8.60
C LEU A 312 1.17 -22.55 8.75
N ASN A 313 1.34 -21.29 9.14
CA ASN A 313 0.27 -20.31 9.37
C ASN A 313 -0.01 -19.49 8.11
N LEU A 314 0.88 -19.53 7.13
CA LEU A 314 0.70 -18.83 5.87
C LEU A 314 -0.05 -19.75 4.92
N ASP A 315 -0.95 -19.19 4.14
CA ASP A 315 -1.66 -19.88 3.07
C ASP A 315 -1.62 -19.06 1.79
N PHE A 316 -1.59 -19.74 0.65
CA PHE A 316 -1.31 -19.14 -0.65
C PHE A 316 -2.26 -19.67 -1.72
N GLN A 317 -2.69 -18.77 -2.60
CA GLN A 317 -3.45 -19.11 -3.81
C GLN A 317 -2.92 -18.29 -4.98
N HIS A 318 -3.34 -18.64 -6.19
CA HIS A 318 -2.96 -17.94 -7.40
C HIS A 318 -4.17 -17.63 -8.27
N LEU A 319 -4.01 -16.62 -9.11
CA LEU A 319 -4.83 -16.38 -10.27
C LEU A 319 -3.92 -16.23 -11.49
N LEU A 320 -4.36 -16.79 -12.63
CA LEU A 320 -3.73 -16.57 -13.92
C LEU A 320 -4.76 -15.97 -14.87
N PHE A 321 -4.40 -14.83 -15.45
CA PHE A 321 -5.19 -14.17 -16.47
C PHE A 321 -4.44 -14.15 -17.78
N ARG A 322 -5.17 -14.20 -18.89
CA ARG A 322 -4.66 -14.07 -20.25
C ARG A 322 -5.14 -12.76 -20.87
N MET A 323 -4.33 -12.17 -21.74
CA MET A 323 -4.69 -10.96 -22.47
C MET A 323 -5.75 -11.27 -23.55
N LYS A 324 -6.89 -10.55 -23.58
CA LYS A 324 -8.03 -10.89 -24.45
C LYS A 324 -7.80 -10.73 -25.96
N SER A 325 -6.76 -10.01 -26.38
CA SER A 325 -6.55 -9.68 -27.81
C SER A 325 -5.85 -10.79 -28.61
N THR A 326 -5.48 -11.91 -27.99
CA THR A 326 -4.68 -12.94 -28.66
C THR A 326 -5.57 -13.93 -29.41
N GLN A 327 -5.54 -13.86 -30.75
CA GLN A 327 -6.31 -14.75 -31.64
C GLN A 327 -5.94 -16.22 -31.40
N GLY A 328 -6.93 -17.12 -31.33
CA GLY A 328 -6.73 -18.57 -31.25
C GLY A 328 -7.72 -19.26 -30.31
N ASN A 329 -7.93 -20.56 -30.52
CA ASN A 329 -8.66 -21.39 -29.55
C ASN A 329 -7.77 -21.63 -28.33
N LEU A 330 -8.29 -21.32 -27.15
CA LEU A 330 -7.62 -21.60 -25.88
C LEU A 330 -7.68 -23.08 -25.53
N PRO A 331 -6.55 -23.73 -25.20
CA PRO A 331 -6.62 -24.96 -24.43
C PRO A 331 -7.24 -24.65 -23.06
N ARG A 332 -7.90 -25.64 -22.45
CA ARG A 332 -8.36 -25.52 -21.07
C ARG A 332 -7.12 -25.36 -20.18
N TYR A 333 -6.96 -24.19 -19.58
CA TYR A 333 -5.84 -23.81 -18.71
C TYR A 333 -5.96 -24.36 -17.29
N ASP A 334 -6.37 -25.63 -17.19
CA ASP A 334 -6.54 -26.33 -15.93
C ASP A 334 -5.22 -27.05 -15.59
N ARG A 335 -4.58 -26.66 -14.48
CA ARG A 335 -3.28 -27.16 -13.98
C ARG A 335 -2.06 -26.69 -14.77
N TYR A 336 -2.00 -25.44 -15.22
CA TYR A 336 -0.78 -24.85 -15.81
C TYR A 336 0.01 -23.96 -14.86
N VAL A 337 -0.51 -23.76 -13.65
CA VAL A 337 0.22 -23.22 -12.50
C VAL A 337 0.40 -24.32 -11.48
N PHE A 338 1.62 -24.47 -10.97
CA PHE A 338 1.96 -25.43 -9.94
C PHE A 338 2.60 -24.73 -8.76
N LEU A 339 1.84 -24.62 -7.67
CA LEU A 339 2.27 -24.02 -6.42
C LEU A 339 2.68 -25.14 -5.45
N GLN A 340 3.93 -25.09 -4.98
CA GLN A 340 4.44 -26.05 -4.01
C GLN A 340 5.34 -25.39 -2.96
N ARG A 341 5.36 -26.00 -1.77
CA ARG A 341 6.42 -25.77 -0.79
C ARG A 341 7.49 -26.83 -0.98
N THR A 342 8.72 -26.42 -1.28
CA THR A 342 9.81 -27.40 -1.41
C THR A 342 10.42 -27.76 -0.06
N ASN A 343 10.30 -26.86 0.91
CA ASN A 343 10.64 -27.02 2.32
C ASN A 343 9.87 -25.96 3.15
N ASP A 344 10.14 -25.89 4.46
CA ASP A 344 9.47 -24.95 5.37
C ASP A 344 9.79 -23.48 5.09
N GLU A 345 10.75 -23.17 4.22
CA GLU A 345 11.25 -21.81 3.97
C GLU A 345 11.07 -21.38 2.52
N THR A 346 10.56 -22.25 1.63
CA THR A 346 10.57 -21.98 0.18
C THR A 346 9.21 -22.29 -0.45
N LEU A 347 8.56 -21.24 -0.95
CA LEU A 347 7.42 -21.32 -1.86
C LEU A 347 7.93 -21.24 -3.30
N GLN A 348 7.63 -22.25 -4.11
CA GLN A 348 7.91 -22.27 -5.53
C GLN A 348 6.62 -22.35 -6.32
N ILE A 349 6.47 -21.46 -7.29
CA ILE A 349 5.39 -21.47 -8.27
C ILE A 349 6.01 -21.70 -9.63
N ARG A 350 5.54 -22.71 -10.35
CA ARG A 350 5.92 -22.99 -11.73
C ARG A 350 4.75 -22.65 -12.63
N VAL A 351 4.99 -21.90 -13.69
CA VAL A 351 3.94 -21.53 -14.66
C VAL A 351 4.40 -21.98 -16.03
N ARG A 352 3.52 -22.69 -16.74
CA ARG A 352 3.76 -23.19 -18.09
C ARG A 352 2.70 -22.67 -19.04
N SER A 353 3.05 -22.63 -20.33
CA SER A 353 2.10 -22.32 -21.40
C SER A 353 2.43 -23.16 -22.62
N PRO A 354 1.44 -23.85 -23.24
CA PRO A 354 1.59 -24.47 -24.55
C PRO A 354 1.46 -23.46 -25.71
N VAL A 355 1.08 -22.20 -25.42
CA VAL A 355 0.82 -21.17 -26.43
C VAL A 355 1.72 -19.94 -26.25
N ALA A 356 2.05 -19.28 -27.36
CA ALA A 356 2.69 -17.99 -27.36
C ALA A 356 1.68 -16.90 -26.95
N ASP A 357 1.78 -16.44 -25.70
CA ASP A 357 0.86 -15.44 -25.19
C ASP A 357 1.42 -14.63 -24.01
N THR A 358 0.67 -13.63 -23.60
CA THR A 358 0.93 -12.82 -22.41
C THR A 358 -0.10 -13.10 -21.32
N PHE A 359 0.41 -13.41 -20.13
CA PHE A 359 -0.38 -13.69 -18.95
C PHE A 359 -0.05 -12.72 -17.83
N ARG A 360 -1.07 -12.38 -17.04
CA ARG A 360 -0.91 -11.75 -15.74
C ARG A 360 -1.05 -12.82 -14.67
N PHE A 361 0.02 -13.04 -13.91
CA PHE A 361 0.04 -13.95 -12.79
C PHE A 361 -0.07 -13.17 -11.48
N GLU A 362 -0.98 -13.59 -10.62
CA GLU A 362 -1.17 -13.01 -9.30
C GLU A 362 -0.97 -14.07 -8.23
N LEU A 363 -0.05 -13.80 -7.30
CA LEU A 363 0.08 -14.55 -6.07
C LEU A 363 -0.69 -13.81 -4.98
N VAL A 364 -1.61 -14.51 -4.31
CA VAL A 364 -2.33 -14.00 -3.15
C VAL A 364 -2.04 -14.89 -1.94
N GLY A 365 -2.16 -14.33 -0.74
CA GLY A 365 -1.98 -15.11 0.46
C GLY A 365 -2.58 -14.48 1.70
N LYS A 366 -2.62 -15.27 2.77
CA LYS A 366 -3.07 -14.82 4.09
C LYS A 366 -2.33 -15.54 5.20
N ASP A 367 -2.34 -14.93 6.36
CA ASP A 367 -1.96 -15.56 7.62
C ASP A 367 -3.22 -16.05 8.32
N VAL A 368 -3.40 -17.37 8.41
CA VAL A 368 -4.62 -18.00 8.95
C VAL A 368 -4.76 -17.85 10.47
N THR A 369 -3.75 -17.31 11.15
CA THR A 369 -3.82 -17.03 12.59
C THR A 369 -4.49 -15.69 12.90
N VAL A 370 -4.60 -14.80 11.91
CA VAL A 370 -5.26 -13.50 12.06
C VAL A 370 -6.77 -13.71 12.16
N ARG A 371 -7.36 -13.27 13.28
CA ARG A 371 -8.78 -13.50 13.61
C ARG A 371 -9.73 -12.37 13.19
N ASP A 372 -9.24 -11.43 12.40
CA ASP A 372 -10.08 -10.36 11.87
C ASP A 372 -10.96 -10.88 10.73
N LYS A 373 -12.26 -10.61 10.79
CA LYS A 373 -13.22 -11.07 9.78
C LYS A 373 -13.05 -10.37 8.43
N THR A 374 -12.41 -9.19 8.41
CA THR A 374 -12.10 -8.47 7.18
C THR A 374 -10.74 -8.83 6.61
N TYR A 375 -9.97 -9.68 7.30
CA TYR A 375 -8.67 -10.16 6.84
C TYR A 375 -8.84 -11.45 6.03
N ASP A 376 -8.64 -11.36 4.72
CA ASP A 376 -8.69 -12.51 3.82
C ASP A 376 -7.47 -12.52 2.87
N TYR A 377 -7.48 -13.38 1.86
CA TYR A 377 -6.46 -13.37 0.81
C TYR A 377 -6.35 -11.99 0.18
N ASP A 378 -5.11 -11.59 -0.04
CA ASP A 378 -4.78 -10.31 -0.65
C ASP A 378 -3.48 -10.47 -1.45
N TRP A 379 -3.23 -9.52 -2.35
CA TRP A 379 -2.12 -9.61 -3.29
C TRP A 379 -0.77 -9.57 -2.57
N ILE A 380 0.07 -10.56 -2.89
CA ILE A 380 1.49 -10.64 -2.52
C ILE A 380 2.33 -10.08 -3.66
N ALA A 381 2.12 -10.58 -4.88
CA ALA A 381 2.93 -10.20 -6.03
C ALA A 381 2.13 -10.35 -7.32
N ILE A 382 2.42 -9.48 -8.28
CA ILE A 382 1.84 -9.49 -9.63
C ILE A 382 2.99 -9.53 -10.66
N TYR A 383 2.88 -10.42 -11.63
CA TYR A 383 3.86 -10.59 -12.72
C TYR A 383 3.17 -10.60 -14.08
N LYS A 384 3.86 -10.06 -15.09
CA LYS A 384 3.55 -10.22 -16.50
C LYS A 384 4.45 -11.30 -17.09
N LEU A 385 3.87 -12.42 -17.48
CA LEU A 385 4.57 -13.56 -18.06
C LEU A 385 4.35 -13.55 -19.58
N VAL A 386 5.44 -13.52 -20.35
CA VAL A 386 5.37 -13.46 -21.82
C VAL A 386 5.99 -14.73 -22.40
N PHE A 387 5.17 -15.62 -22.96
CA PHE A 387 5.60 -16.83 -23.64
C PHE A 387 5.72 -16.55 -25.13
N GLY A 388 6.91 -16.77 -25.70
CA GLY A 388 7.24 -16.31 -27.06
C GLY A 388 6.97 -17.33 -28.17
N LYS A 389 6.63 -18.58 -27.84
CA LYS A 389 6.47 -19.67 -28.82
C LYS A 389 5.39 -20.65 -28.36
N ASP A 390 4.65 -21.18 -29.33
CA ASP A 390 3.79 -22.35 -29.12
C ASP A 390 4.65 -23.60 -28.91
N ASP A 391 4.18 -24.48 -28.03
CA ASP A 391 4.84 -25.74 -27.68
C ASP A 391 3.79 -26.79 -27.30
N ASP A 392 3.33 -27.54 -28.31
CA ASP A 392 2.33 -28.59 -28.16
C ASP A 392 2.79 -29.77 -27.27
N SER A 393 4.08 -29.84 -26.91
CA SER A 393 4.61 -30.86 -26.01
C SER A 393 4.34 -30.58 -24.53
N ILE A 394 3.84 -29.38 -24.21
CA ILE A 394 3.59 -28.97 -22.83
C ILE A 394 2.27 -29.55 -22.34
N GLU A 395 2.40 -30.51 -21.42
CA GLU A 395 1.27 -31.09 -20.70
C GLU A 395 0.95 -30.32 -19.40
N PRO A 396 -0.32 -30.33 -18.95
CA PRO A 396 -0.70 -29.81 -17.64
C PRO A 396 0.04 -30.53 -16.50
N PHE A 397 0.24 -29.83 -15.39
CA PHE A 397 0.74 -30.41 -14.15
C PHE A 397 -0.22 -31.46 -13.57
N PRO A 398 0.25 -32.36 -12.69
CA PRO A 398 -0.61 -33.28 -11.96
C PRO A 398 -1.72 -32.56 -11.18
N GLU A 399 -2.83 -33.26 -10.92
CA GLU A 399 -3.94 -32.73 -10.13
C GLU A 399 -3.47 -32.32 -8.73
N CYS A 400 -3.81 -31.09 -8.31
CA CYS A 400 -3.45 -30.59 -7.00
C CYS A 400 -4.43 -31.16 -5.95
N PRO A 401 -3.94 -31.86 -4.91
CA PRO A 401 -4.83 -32.29 -3.85
C PRO A 401 -5.29 -31.09 -3.02
N ILE A 402 -6.42 -31.21 -2.33
CA ILE A 402 -6.98 -30.16 -1.43
C ILE A 402 -5.95 -29.66 -0.41
N ILE A 403 -5.04 -30.54 0.04
CA ILE A 403 -3.99 -30.22 1.01
C ILE A 403 -2.79 -29.47 0.40
N GLY A 404 -2.78 -29.25 -0.91
CA GLY A 404 -1.69 -28.65 -1.67
C GLY A 404 -0.46 -29.55 -1.81
N TRP A 405 0.60 -29.01 -2.40
CA TRP A 405 1.88 -29.70 -2.58
C TRP A 405 2.95 -29.19 -1.59
N GLY A 406 3.63 -30.13 -0.92
CA GLY A 406 4.73 -29.85 0.01
C GLY A 406 4.34 -29.87 1.49
N PRO A 407 5.28 -29.51 2.40
CA PRO A 407 5.01 -29.47 3.83
C PRO A 407 3.98 -28.40 4.17
N GLY A 408 2.84 -28.86 4.69
CA GLY A 408 1.71 -28.02 5.08
C GLY A 408 1.14 -28.44 6.43
N ARG A 409 0.14 -27.69 6.91
CA ARG A 409 -0.50 -27.94 8.20
C ARG A 409 -1.07 -29.37 8.30
N ALA A 410 -1.73 -29.84 7.24
CA ALA A 410 -2.28 -31.18 7.17
C ALA A 410 -1.21 -32.26 7.35
N MET A 411 -0.03 -32.10 6.74
CA MET A 411 1.10 -33.03 6.88
C MET A 411 1.49 -33.25 8.35
N MET A 412 1.58 -32.17 9.13
CA MET A 412 1.88 -32.26 10.57
C MET A 412 0.72 -32.79 11.40
N GLU A 413 -0.53 -32.45 11.06
CA GLU A 413 -1.71 -33.03 11.71
C GLU A 413 -1.77 -34.56 11.53
N PHE A 414 -1.25 -35.07 10.41
CA PHE A 414 -1.10 -36.51 10.15
C PHE A 414 0.21 -37.11 10.68
N GLY A 415 1.05 -36.34 11.39
CA GLY A 415 2.30 -36.82 11.98
C GLY A 415 3.40 -37.15 10.96
N LEU A 416 3.29 -36.65 9.73
CA LEU A 416 4.29 -36.83 8.69
C LEU A 416 5.37 -35.78 8.86
N ALA A 417 6.64 -36.20 8.82
CA ALA A 417 7.79 -35.31 8.81
C ALA A 417 8.48 -35.39 7.44
N PRO A 418 8.99 -34.26 6.89
CA PRO A 418 9.80 -34.31 5.68
C PRO A 418 11.01 -35.20 5.95
N MET A 419 11.35 -36.08 5.00
CA MET A 419 12.62 -36.80 5.06
C MET A 419 13.75 -35.79 4.94
N SER A 420 14.21 -35.24 6.05
CA SER A 420 15.51 -34.58 6.10
C SER A 420 16.53 -35.64 5.69
N HIS A 421 17.35 -35.36 4.69
CA HIS A 421 18.48 -36.21 4.31
C HIS A 421 19.21 -36.66 5.58
N PHE A 422 19.00 -37.90 6.01
CA PHE A 422 19.95 -38.58 6.87
C PHE A 422 21.19 -38.72 6.00
N GLY A 423 22.22 -37.92 6.29
CA GLY A 423 23.53 -38.09 5.71
C GLY A 423 23.97 -39.53 5.95
N GLY A 424 24.07 -40.30 4.87
CA GLY A 424 24.81 -41.55 4.84
C GLY A 424 26.30 -41.28 4.78
#